data_AF-A0AB37SBA1-F1
#
_entry.id   AF-A0AB37SBA1-F1
#
_cell.length_a   1.000
_cell.length_b   1.000
_cell.length_c   1.000
_cell.angle_alpha   90.00
_cell.angle_beta   90.00
_cell.angle_gamma   90.00
#
_symmetry.space_group_name_H-M   'P 1'
#
loop_
_entity.id
_entity.type
_entity.pdbx_description
1 polymer ?
#
loop_
_entity_poly.entity_id
_entity_poly.type
_entity_poly.pdbx_seq_one_letter_code
_entity_poly.pdbx_strand_id
1 'polypeptide(L)'
;MLSTVLCFVMRWILWIIAAAIGTFVLLFVVVAFSRYERTEGSCPDASIEVLRGKILAYIEDQGVQSNRIQFDGAPRYHAWKLGVWEFPLLVDGTKYIAMIDCNEQLASYWRVKESPHAPPSPGN
;
A
#
# COMPACT_ATOMS: atom_id res chain seq x y z
N MET A 1 -3.15 17.25 -55.16
CA MET A 1 -3.41 18.04 -53.94
C MET A 1 -3.89 17.21 -52.76
N LEU A 2 -4.70 16.15 -52.95
CA LEU A 2 -5.15 15.26 -51.86
C LEU A 2 -4.01 14.60 -51.05
N SER A 3 -2.92 14.20 -51.71
CA SER A 3 -1.79 13.51 -51.05
C SER A 3 -1.05 14.40 -50.04
N THR A 4 -0.94 15.71 -50.32
CA THR A 4 -0.32 16.68 -49.40
C THR A 4 -1.19 16.90 -48.16
N VAL A 5 -2.52 16.94 -48.33
CA VAL A 5 -3.48 17.07 -47.23
C VAL A 5 -3.48 15.81 -46.36
N LEU A 6 -3.45 14.62 -46.95
CA LEU A 6 -3.33 13.35 -46.21
C LEU A 6 -2.02 13.28 -45.40
N CYS A 7 -0.89 13.70 -45.98
CA CYS A 7 0.38 13.75 -45.26
C CYS A 7 0.32 14.71 -44.07
N PHE A 8 -0.35 15.86 -44.24
CA PHE A 8 -0.51 16.84 -43.17
C PHE A 8 -1.36 16.26 -42.04
N VAL A 9 -2.51 15.68 -42.36
CA VAL A 9 -3.42 15.06 -41.38
C VAL A 9 -2.72 13.92 -40.63
N MET A 10 -1.99 13.05 -41.32
CA MET A 10 -1.25 11.96 -40.69
C MET A 10 -0.18 12.47 -39.73
N ARG A 11 0.51 13.57 -40.10
CA ARG A 11 1.51 14.21 -39.25
C ARG A 11 0.90 14.89 -38.02
N TRP A 12 -0.30 15.46 -38.13
CA TRP A 12 -1.06 15.98 -36.99
C TRP A 12 -1.49 14.87 -36.04
N ILE A 13 -1.99 13.74 -36.57
CA ILE A 13 -2.36 12.58 -35.76
C ILE A 13 -1.14 12.05 -34.98
N LEU A 14 0.01 11.92 -35.64
CA LEU A 14 1.25 11.48 -34.97
C LEU A 14 1.68 12.45 -33.86
N TRP A 15 1.55 13.76 -34.08
CA TRP A 15 1.85 14.77 -33.05
C TRP A 15 0.91 14.67 -31.85
N ILE A 16 -0.39 14.44 -32.09
CA ILE A 16 -1.37 14.26 -31.01
C ILE A 16 -1.07 13.00 -30.20
N ILE A 17 -0.74 11.89 -30.88
CA ILE A 17 -0.37 10.63 -30.22
C ILE A 17 0.90 10.83 -29.38
N ALA A 18 1.92 11.46 -29.94
CA ALA A 18 3.17 11.74 -29.22
C ALA A 18 2.93 12.63 -27.98
N ALA A 19 2.10 13.67 -28.11
CA ALA A 19 1.73 14.54 -27.01
C ALA A 19 0.93 13.79 -25.92
N ALA A 20 0.01 12.91 -26.32
CA ALA A 20 -0.77 12.09 -25.39
C ALA A 20 0.14 11.12 -24.61
N ILE A 21 1.05 10.42 -25.29
CA ILE A 21 2.04 9.55 -24.64
C ILE A 21 2.93 10.36 -23.72
N GLY A 22 3.45 11.51 -24.17
CA GLY A 22 4.27 12.39 -23.34
C GLY A 22 3.55 12.84 -22.07
N THR A 23 2.29 13.23 -22.18
CA THR A 23 1.45 13.61 -21.03
C THR A 23 1.23 12.43 -20.09
N PHE A 24 0.99 11.24 -20.61
CA PHE A 24 0.80 10.03 -19.81
C PHE A 24 2.07 9.67 -19.04
N VAL A 25 3.24 9.72 -19.69
CA VAL A 25 4.54 9.50 -19.04
C VAL A 25 4.80 10.57 -17.98
N LEU A 26 4.52 11.84 -18.27
CA LEU A 26 4.67 12.93 -17.31
C LEU A 26 3.80 12.71 -16.07
N LEU A 27 2.52 12.31 -16.26
CA LEU A 27 1.63 11.98 -15.15
C LEU A 27 2.16 10.79 -14.34
N PHE A 28 2.66 9.74 -15.00
CA PHE A 28 3.25 8.60 -14.32
C PHE A 28 4.47 9.01 -13.48
N VAL A 29 5.33 9.86 -14.04
CA VAL A 29 6.49 10.43 -13.35
C VAL A 29 6.02 11.27 -12.15
N VAL A 30 5.06 12.16 -12.30
CA VAL A 30 4.51 12.96 -11.18
C VAL A 30 3.88 12.07 -10.11
N VAL A 31 3.19 11.00 -10.46
CA VAL A 31 2.66 10.04 -9.47
C VAL A 31 3.81 9.30 -8.77
N ALA A 32 4.83 8.87 -9.52
CA ALA A 32 5.98 8.19 -8.93
C ALA A 32 6.79 9.12 -8.02
N PHE A 33 7.03 10.36 -8.44
CA PHE A 33 7.72 11.37 -7.66
C PHE A 33 6.89 11.89 -6.49
N SER A 34 5.58 12.09 -6.60
CA SER A 34 4.75 12.43 -5.44
C SER A 34 4.68 11.30 -4.40
N ARG A 35 4.82 10.04 -4.84
CA ARG A 35 5.05 8.91 -3.94
C ARG A 35 6.46 8.92 -3.35
N TYR A 36 7.46 9.39 -4.09
CA TYR A 36 8.88 9.41 -3.71
C TYR A 36 9.29 10.62 -2.85
N GLU A 37 8.78 11.83 -3.11
CA GLU A 37 8.97 13.01 -2.26
C GLU A 37 8.26 12.85 -0.91
N ARG A 38 7.24 11.99 -0.82
CA ARG A 38 6.71 11.52 0.46
C ARG A 38 7.69 10.66 1.27
N THR A 39 8.81 10.23 0.66
CA THR A 39 9.78 9.31 1.28
C THR A 39 11.10 9.95 1.71
N GLU A 40 11.27 11.27 1.62
CA GLU A 40 12.46 11.95 2.18
C GLU A 40 12.28 12.50 3.61
N GLY A 41 11.08 12.39 4.21
CA GLY A 41 10.90 12.77 5.61
C GLY A 41 9.64 12.22 6.24
N SER A 42 9.80 11.60 7.41
CA SER A 42 8.75 11.21 8.37
C SER A 42 7.79 10.07 7.99
N CYS A 43 8.18 8.86 8.37
CA CYS A 43 7.21 7.84 8.80
C CYS A 43 7.41 7.34 10.26
N PRO A 44 7.62 8.25 11.23
CA PRO A 44 7.26 8.01 12.63
C PRO A 44 6.18 8.97 13.19
N ASP A 45 5.63 9.91 12.41
CA ASP A 45 4.59 10.86 12.88
C ASP A 45 3.16 10.45 12.54
N ALA A 46 2.96 9.36 11.80
CA ALA A 46 1.63 8.83 11.51
C ALA A 46 0.99 8.34 12.82
N SER A 47 -0.13 8.93 13.21
CA SER A 47 -0.84 8.52 14.42
C SER A 47 -1.27 7.06 14.30
N ILE A 48 -0.74 6.21 15.18
CA ILE A 48 -1.01 4.76 15.22
C ILE A 48 -2.51 4.47 15.19
N GLU A 49 -3.33 5.31 15.82
CA GLU A 49 -4.79 5.14 15.84
C GLU A 49 -5.45 5.33 14.46
N VAL A 50 -4.92 6.21 13.61
CA VAL A 50 -5.41 6.34 12.22
C VAL A 50 -5.07 5.11 11.40
N LEU A 51 -3.87 4.55 11.59
CA LEU A 51 -3.47 3.30 10.93
C LEU A 51 -4.34 2.12 11.39
N ARG A 52 -4.61 2.02 12.70
CA ARG A 52 -5.53 0.99 13.23
C ARG A 52 -6.94 1.11 12.64
N GLY A 53 -7.48 2.33 12.58
CA GLY A 53 -8.80 2.58 11.99
C GLY A 53 -8.88 2.13 10.53
N LYS A 54 -7.83 2.40 9.74
CA LYS A 54 -7.75 1.96 8.34
C LYS A 54 -7.63 0.45 8.18
N ILE A 55 -6.84 -0.20 9.04
CA ILE A 55 -6.71 -1.66 9.05
C ILE A 55 -8.07 -2.29 9.37
N LEU A 56 -8.78 -1.78 10.37
CA LEU A 56 -10.13 -2.25 10.71
C LEU A 56 -11.09 -2.08 9.54
N ALA A 57 -11.15 -0.89 8.94
CA ALA A 57 -12.03 -0.61 7.81
C ALA A 57 -11.75 -1.54 6.62
N TYR A 58 -10.47 -1.81 6.32
CA TYR A 58 -10.09 -2.74 5.27
C TYR A 58 -10.53 -4.18 5.57
N ILE A 59 -10.30 -4.66 6.80
CA ILE A 59 -10.65 -6.02 7.19
C ILE A 59 -12.19 -6.19 7.24
N GLU A 60 -12.92 -5.14 7.62
CA GLU A 60 -14.38 -5.09 7.57
C GLU A 60 -14.91 -5.16 6.12
N ASP A 61 -14.27 -4.46 5.18
CA ASP A 61 -14.57 -4.56 3.75
C ASP A 61 -14.30 -5.96 3.18
N GLN A 62 -13.35 -6.70 3.76
CA GLN A 62 -13.11 -8.12 3.46
C GLN A 62 -14.15 -9.07 4.11
N GLY A 63 -15.16 -8.54 4.79
CA GLY A 63 -16.27 -9.31 5.37
C GLY A 63 -16.00 -9.87 6.77
N VAL A 64 -14.92 -9.46 7.43
CA VAL A 64 -14.63 -9.85 8.82
C VAL A 64 -15.20 -8.79 9.76
N GLN A 65 -16.06 -9.21 10.69
CA GLN A 65 -16.68 -8.28 11.63
C GLN A 65 -15.66 -7.69 12.60
N SER A 66 -15.74 -6.37 12.82
CA SER A 66 -14.82 -5.59 13.64
C SER A 66 -14.78 -6.04 15.12
N ASN A 67 -15.86 -6.64 15.62
CA ASN A 67 -15.94 -7.21 16.97
C ASN A 67 -15.08 -8.48 17.18
N ARG A 68 -14.62 -9.12 16.10
CA ARG A 68 -13.78 -10.32 16.13
C ARG A 68 -12.30 -10.02 16.06
N ILE A 69 -11.93 -8.75 15.80
CA ILE A 69 -10.57 -8.30 15.57
C ILE A 69 -10.04 -7.63 16.83
N GLN A 70 -8.91 -8.10 17.32
CA GLN A 70 -8.18 -7.48 18.43
C GLN A 70 -6.74 -7.23 18.02
N PHE A 71 -6.16 -6.09 18.40
CA PHE A 71 -4.74 -5.83 18.20
C PHE A 71 -3.93 -6.53 19.30
N ASP A 72 -3.03 -7.44 18.91
CA ASP A 72 -2.24 -8.30 19.81
C ASP A 72 -0.86 -7.70 20.09
N GLY A 73 -0.84 -6.54 20.75
CA GLY A 73 0.38 -5.87 21.19
C GLY A 73 0.72 -4.58 20.44
N ALA A 74 1.97 -4.14 20.60
CA ALA A 74 2.46 -2.90 20.03
C ALA A 74 2.83 -3.06 18.55
N PRO A 75 2.46 -2.09 17.69
CA PRO A 75 2.87 -2.11 16.30
C PRO A 75 4.38 -1.88 16.17
N ARG A 76 4.99 -2.49 15.15
CA ARG A 76 6.43 -2.41 14.91
C ARG A 76 6.71 -1.74 13.57
N TYR A 77 7.65 -0.81 13.54
CA TYR A 77 8.04 -0.14 12.31
C TYR A 77 9.26 -0.81 11.67
N HIS A 78 9.18 -1.06 10.37
CA HIS A 78 10.23 -1.68 9.56
C HIS A 78 10.65 -0.75 8.41
N ALA A 79 11.89 -0.25 8.46
CA ALA A 79 12.40 0.76 7.51
C ALA A 79 12.94 0.17 6.17
N TRP A 80 12.98 -1.14 6.01
CA TRP A 80 13.79 -1.85 5.00
C TRP A 80 13.45 -1.62 3.52
N LYS A 81 12.26 -1.09 3.14
CA LYS A 81 11.97 -0.84 1.72
C LYS A 81 10.97 0.26 1.38
N LEU A 82 10.03 0.59 2.25
CA LEU A 82 9.08 1.70 2.06
C LEU A 82 8.62 2.33 3.39
N GLY A 83 9.21 1.91 4.52
CA GLY A 83 8.64 2.14 5.84
C GLY A 83 7.30 1.42 5.98
N VAL A 84 7.25 0.36 6.78
CA VAL A 84 6.03 -0.42 6.97
C VAL A 84 5.77 -0.57 8.44
N TRP A 85 4.52 -0.35 8.84
CA TRP A 85 4.05 -0.67 10.17
C TRP A 85 3.42 -2.06 10.17
N GLU A 86 3.94 -2.91 11.03
CA GLU A 86 3.43 -4.25 11.32
C GLU A 86 2.50 -4.18 12.53
N PHE A 87 1.27 -4.65 12.35
CA PHE A 87 0.26 -4.75 13.37
C PHE A 87 -0.05 -6.23 13.63
N PRO A 88 0.33 -6.76 14.80
CA PRO A 88 -0.13 -8.07 15.23
C PRO A 88 -1.63 -8.00 15.56
N LEU A 89 -2.38 -8.98 15.06
CA LEU A 89 -3.83 -9.05 15.15
C LEU A 89 -4.26 -10.45 15.62
N LEU A 90 -5.35 -10.50 16.36
CA LEU A 90 -6.08 -11.70 16.72
C LEU A 90 -7.47 -11.61 16.09
N VAL A 91 -7.80 -12.57 15.23
CA VAL A 91 -9.13 -12.70 14.62
C VAL A 91 -9.70 -14.04 15.04
N ASP A 92 -10.79 -14.04 15.83
CA ASP A 92 -11.40 -15.25 16.39
C ASP A 92 -10.35 -16.19 17.06
N GLY A 93 -9.41 -15.60 17.82
CA GLY A 93 -8.33 -16.33 18.49
C GLY A 93 -7.18 -16.81 17.58
N THR A 94 -7.26 -16.55 16.28
CA THR A 94 -6.19 -16.87 15.32
C THR A 94 -5.28 -15.67 15.13
N LYS A 95 -3.95 -15.88 15.16
CA LYS A 95 -2.96 -14.82 14.96
C LYS A 95 -2.81 -14.43 13.48
N TYR A 96 -2.85 -13.14 13.22
CA TYR A 96 -2.64 -12.51 11.93
C TYR A 96 -1.62 -11.38 12.06
N ILE A 97 -0.98 -11.07 10.93
CA ILE A 97 -0.15 -9.88 10.79
C ILE A 97 -0.73 -9.04 9.67
N ALA A 98 -1.02 -7.78 9.96
CA ALA A 98 -1.30 -6.76 8.96
C ALA A 98 -0.09 -5.84 8.83
N MET A 99 0.33 -5.60 7.59
CA MET A 99 1.34 -4.62 7.27
C MET A 99 0.70 -3.48 6.49
N ILE A 100 0.92 -2.26 6.96
CA ILE A 100 0.46 -1.02 6.30
C ILE A 100 1.69 -0.18 5.96
N ASP A 101 1.74 0.31 4.73
CA ASP A 101 2.83 1.20 4.32
C ASP A 101 2.60 2.63 4.84
N CYS A 102 3.63 3.47 4.71
CA CYS A 102 3.54 4.90 5.05
C CYS A 102 2.55 5.69 4.19
N ASN A 103 2.05 5.12 3.08
CA ASN A 103 0.99 5.71 2.28
C ASN A 103 -0.41 5.34 2.78
N GLU A 104 -0.49 4.72 3.96
CA GLU A 104 -1.73 4.26 4.57
C GLU A 104 -2.45 3.21 3.70
N GLN A 105 -1.70 2.49 2.86
CA GLN A 105 -2.17 1.38 2.06
C GLN A 105 -1.77 0.07 2.72
N LEU A 106 -2.71 -0.88 2.78
CA LEU A 106 -2.40 -2.19 3.30
C LEU A 106 -1.43 -2.89 2.35
N ALA A 107 -0.20 -3.09 2.80
CA ALA A 107 0.85 -3.77 2.06
C ALA A 107 0.59 -5.28 2.04
N SER A 108 0.11 -5.85 3.14
CA SER A 108 -0.21 -7.28 3.22
C SER A 108 -0.99 -7.65 4.48
N TYR A 109 -1.75 -8.75 4.40
CA TYR A 109 -2.46 -9.37 5.52
C TYR A 109 -2.35 -10.88 5.41
N TRP A 110 -1.81 -11.53 6.44
CA TRP A 110 -1.64 -12.99 6.43
C TRP A 110 -1.80 -13.59 7.82
N ARG A 111 -2.22 -14.85 7.83
CA ARG A 111 -2.27 -15.67 9.04
C ARG A 111 -0.85 -16.05 9.45
N VAL A 112 -0.51 -15.85 10.72
CA VAL A 112 0.72 -16.40 11.27
C VAL A 112 0.53 -17.91 11.39
N LYS A 113 1.19 -18.68 10.53
CA LYS A 113 1.39 -20.10 10.82
C LYS A 113 2.39 -20.15 11.98
N GLU A 114 1.95 -20.64 13.14
CA GLU A 114 2.90 -21.02 14.18
C GLU A 114 3.89 -21.99 13.55
N SER A 115 5.16 -21.57 13.50
CA SER A 115 6.24 -22.45 13.07
C SER A 115 6.24 -23.64 14.04
N PRO A 116 6.40 -24.90 13.56
CA PRO A 116 6.53 -26.07 14.44
C PRO A 116 7.68 -26.00 15.47
N HIS A 117 8.50 -24.95 15.42
CA HIS A 117 9.69 -24.75 16.23
C HIS A 117 9.60 -23.59 17.24
N ALA A 118 8.41 -23.19 17.68
CA ALA A 118 8.33 -22.36 18.89
C ALA A 118 8.69 -23.24 20.10
N PRO A 119 9.77 -22.94 20.86
CA PRO A 119 10.04 -23.64 22.11
C PRO A 119 8.85 -23.41 23.07
N PRO A 120 8.48 -24.41 23.89
CA PRO A 120 7.35 -24.29 24.78
C PRO A 120 7.52 -23.06 25.68
N SER A 121 6.50 -22.20 25.72
CA SER A 121 6.39 -21.15 26.72
C SER A 121 6.49 -21.80 28.10
N PRO A 122 7.36 -21.33 29.02
CA PRO A 122 7.35 -21.84 30.38
C PRO A 122 6.00 -21.47 31.00
N GLY A 123 5.24 -22.50 31.36
CA GLY A 123 3.96 -22.33 32.05
C GLY A 123 4.17 -21.71 33.43
N ASN A 124 3.27 -20.78 33.77
CA ASN A 124 2.97 -20.42 35.15
C ASN A 124 1.65 -21.09 35.55
#